data_AF-A0A2A3JQ71-F1
#
_entry.id   AF-A0A2A3JQ71-F1
#
_cell.length_a   1.000
_cell.length_b   1.000
_cell.length_c   1.000
_cell.angle_alpha   90.00
_cell.angle_beta   90.00
_cell.angle_gamma   90.00
#
_symmetry.space_group_name_H-M   'P 1'
#
loop_
_entity.id
_entity.type
_entity.pdbx_description
1 polymer ?
#
loop_
_entity_poly.entity_id
_entity_poly.type
_entity_poly.pdbx_seq_one_letter_code
_entity_poly.pdbx_strand_id
1 'polypeptide(L)'
;MPLLFMIAASFVEAKGIDLLLFDAGTQTSFAGCLTCAPQEPDSICNESGSYGSRHLSKSLWNIHGPFGSKYSPDSPWNKDGAGLVVVDASGTVYGNFSRNPLSHAEQPPISSVRYMIELYERYTDLSIVRDLICER
;
A
#
# COMPACT_ATOMS: atom_id res chain seq x y z
N MET A 1 -8.35 55.55 15.01
CA MET A 1 -8.86 54.45 14.15
C MET A 1 -7.82 53.33 14.22
N PRO A 2 -7.98 52.31 15.08
CA PRO A 2 -6.95 51.28 15.21
C PRO A 2 -7.09 50.30 14.05
N LEU A 3 -5.98 50.09 13.34
CA LEU A 3 -5.84 49.13 12.27
C LEU A 3 -5.75 47.73 12.90
N LEU A 4 -6.83 46.96 12.82
CA LEU A 4 -6.89 45.58 13.33
C LEU A 4 -6.15 44.66 12.34
N PHE A 5 -4.95 44.22 12.70
CA PHE A 5 -4.22 43.18 11.98
C PHE A 5 -4.86 41.82 12.27
N MET A 6 -5.62 41.28 11.32
CA MET A 6 -6.05 39.88 11.35
C MET A 6 -4.86 38.98 11.03
N ILE A 7 -4.35 38.28 12.04
CA ILE A 7 -3.39 37.20 11.87
C ILE A 7 -4.18 36.00 11.36
N ALA A 8 -4.09 35.70 10.06
CA ALA A 8 -4.57 34.45 9.52
C ALA A 8 -3.65 33.32 10.01
N ALA A 9 -4.20 32.41 10.82
CA ALA A 9 -3.48 31.20 11.19
C ALA A 9 -3.41 30.29 9.95
N SER A 10 -2.21 30.16 9.37
CA SER A 10 -1.95 29.16 8.34
C SER A 10 -1.91 27.78 9.00
N PHE A 11 -2.96 26.99 8.81
CA PHE A 11 -2.93 25.57 9.16
C PHE A 11 -2.05 24.85 8.13
N VAL A 12 -0.85 24.46 8.54
CA VAL A 12 -0.05 23.51 7.76
C VAL A 12 -0.60 22.12 8.06
N GLU A 13 -1.21 21.50 7.05
CA GLU A 13 -1.58 20.08 7.14
C GLU A 13 -0.29 19.26 7.11
N ALA A 14 0.01 18.56 8.20
CA ALA A 14 1.15 17.66 8.26
C ALA A 14 0.86 16.45 7.36
N LYS A 15 1.31 16.51 6.09
CA LYS A 15 1.30 15.34 5.22
C LYS A 15 2.16 14.27 5.89
N GLY A 16 1.57 13.11 6.16
CA GLY A 16 2.29 11.95 6.67
C GLY A 16 3.38 11.49 5.69
N ILE A 17 4.25 10.59 6.14
CA ILE A 17 5.23 9.94 5.27
C ILE A 17 4.52 9.07 4.23
N ASP A 18 4.92 9.23 2.97
CA ASP A 18 4.48 8.37 1.86
C ASP A 18 5.19 7.02 1.96
N LEU A 19 4.40 5.97 2.19
CA LEU A 19 4.87 4.59 2.21
C LEU A 19 4.61 3.97 0.84
N LEU A 20 5.69 3.70 0.13
CA LEU A 20 5.73 3.18 -1.22
C LEU A 20 5.94 1.67 -1.20
N LEU A 21 5.34 0.98 -2.16
CA LEU A 21 5.41 -0.47 -2.30
C LEU A 21 6.24 -0.83 -3.53
N PHE A 22 7.20 -1.73 -3.35
CA PHE A 22 7.99 -2.29 -4.44
C PHE A 22 8.04 -3.81 -4.31
N ASP A 23 8.33 -4.53 -5.40
CA ASP A 23 8.59 -5.96 -5.33
C ASP A 23 9.76 -6.25 -4.36
N ALA A 24 9.64 -7.28 -3.53
CA ALA A 24 10.64 -7.57 -2.50
C ALA A 24 11.95 -8.14 -3.08
N GLY A 25 11.90 -8.74 -4.27
CA GLY A 25 13.03 -9.46 -4.86
C GLY A 25 14.10 -8.53 -5.46
N THR A 26 13.69 -7.54 -6.25
CA THR A 26 14.58 -6.60 -6.94
C THR A 26 14.38 -5.16 -6.52
N GLN A 27 13.26 -4.82 -5.87
CA GLN A 27 12.92 -3.45 -5.45
C GLN A 27 12.89 -2.45 -6.60
N THR A 28 12.54 -2.90 -7.81
CA THR A 28 12.54 -2.07 -9.03
C THR A 28 11.15 -1.82 -9.58
N SER A 29 10.19 -2.68 -9.24
CA SER A 29 8.83 -2.67 -9.77
C SER A 29 7.91 -2.02 -8.74
N PHE A 30 7.50 -0.80 -9.03
CA PHE A 30 6.59 -0.05 -8.18
C PHE A 30 5.17 -0.65 -8.20
N ALA A 31 4.59 -0.87 -7.03
CA ALA A 31 3.28 -1.47 -6.81
C ALA A 31 2.25 -0.51 -6.20
N GLY A 32 2.62 0.76 -5.98
CA GLY A 32 1.74 1.83 -5.52
C GLY A 32 2.13 2.42 -4.17
N CYS A 33 1.35 3.37 -3.71
CA CYS A 33 1.53 4.08 -2.45
C CYS A 33 0.43 3.70 -1.45
N LEU A 34 0.86 3.19 -0.29
CA LEU A 34 0.02 2.68 0.79
C LEU A 34 -0.66 3.79 1.59
N THR A 35 -0.01 4.94 1.77
CA THR A 35 -0.51 6.06 2.60
C THR A 35 -0.99 7.27 1.80
N CYS A 36 -0.82 7.25 0.47
CA CYS A 36 -1.28 8.34 -0.40
C CYS A 36 -2.81 8.42 -0.43
N ALA A 37 -3.32 9.65 -0.55
CA ALA A 37 -4.76 9.90 -0.58
C ALA A 37 -5.45 9.17 -1.76
N PRO A 38 -6.71 8.71 -1.62
CA PRO A 38 -7.38 7.89 -2.65
C PRO A 38 -7.49 8.55 -4.03
N GLN A 39 -7.42 9.88 -4.12
CA GLN A 39 -7.44 10.62 -5.38
C GLN A 39 -6.06 10.68 -6.08
N GLU A 40 -4.97 10.39 -5.37
CA GLU A 40 -3.62 10.43 -5.93
C GLU A 40 -3.43 9.29 -6.94
N PRO A 41 -2.73 9.51 -8.06
CA PRO A 41 -2.61 8.53 -9.15
C PRO A 41 -1.90 7.24 -8.71
N ASP A 42 -1.00 7.35 -7.73
CA ASP A 42 -0.20 6.25 -7.23
C ASP A 42 -0.84 5.54 -6.02
N SER A 43 -1.94 6.05 -5.48
CA SER A 43 -2.60 5.44 -4.31
C SER A 43 -3.15 4.07 -4.65
N ILE A 44 -2.91 3.11 -3.75
CA ILE A 44 -3.54 1.79 -3.83
C ILE A 44 -5.05 1.86 -3.57
N CYS A 45 -5.58 3.00 -3.11
CA CYS A 45 -7.01 3.21 -2.92
C CYS A 45 -7.66 4.00 -4.06
N ASN A 46 -6.91 4.41 -5.08
CA ASN A 46 -7.48 5.04 -6.27
C ASN A 46 -8.07 3.99 -7.23
N GLU A 47 -9.39 3.77 -7.16
CA GLU A 47 -10.07 2.78 -8.01
C GLU A 47 -9.95 3.06 -9.51
N SER A 48 -9.85 4.34 -9.88
CA SER A 48 -9.64 4.76 -11.26
C SER A 48 -8.15 4.79 -11.66
N GLY A 49 -7.25 4.63 -10.67
CA GLY A 49 -5.80 4.69 -10.85
C GLY A 49 -5.16 3.35 -11.17
N SER A 50 -3.94 3.40 -11.72
CA SER A 50 -3.18 2.20 -12.15
C SER A 50 -2.91 1.22 -11.01
N TYR A 51 -2.78 1.72 -9.79
CA TYR A 51 -2.34 0.96 -8.61
C TYR A 51 -3.48 0.57 -7.68
N GLY A 52 -4.62 1.28 -7.72
CA GLY A 52 -5.78 1.00 -6.88
C GLY A 52 -6.95 0.31 -7.58
N SER A 53 -6.92 0.19 -8.92
CA SER A 53 -7.96 -0.48 -9.70
C SER A 53 -7.89 -2.01 -9.60
N ARG A 54 -9.02 -2.66 -9.34
CA ARG A 54 -9.14 -4.14 -9.36
C ARG A 54 -8.86 -4.78 -10.72
N HIS A 55 -8.82 -3.99 -11.79
CA HIS A 55 -8.77 -4.49 -13.16
C HIS A 55 -7.44 -4.19 -13.86
N LEU A 56 -6.68 -3.20 -13.38
CA LEU A 56 -5.43 -2.80 -14.03
C LEU A 56 -4.27 -3.66 -13.55
N SER A 57 -3.36 -3.98 -14.47
CA SER A 57 -2.29 -4.97 -14.23
C SER A 57 -1.30 -4.57 -13.14
N LYS A 58 -1.09 -3.26 -12.92
CA LYS A 58 -0.17 -2.75 -11.91
C LYS A 58 -0.75 -2.76 -10.49
N SER A 59 -2.04 -3.05 -10.32
CA SER A 59 -2.66 -3.02 -9.00
C SER A 59 -2.45 -4.33 -8.26
N LEU A 60 -2.14 -4.20 -6.97
CA LEU A 60 -2.14 -5.32 -6.03
C LEU A 60 -3.54 -5.88 -5.74
N TRP A 61 -4.60 -5.22 -6.22
CA TRP A 61 -5.98 -5.69 -6.12
C TRP A 61 -6.44 -6.50 -7.32
N ASN A 62 -5.65 -6.56 -8.39
CA ASN A 62 -5.99 -7.34 -9.55
C ASN A 62 -5.51 -8.80 -9.39
N ILE A 63 -6.46 -9.71 -9.18
CA ILE A 63 -6.21 -11.15 -8.99
C ILE A 63 -5.47 -11.84 -10.16
N HIS A 64 -5.38 -11.19 -11.32
CA HIS A 64 -4.64 -11.69 -12.48
C HIS A 64 -3.30 -10.98 -12.69
N GLY A 65 -2.99 -9.95 -11.90
CA GLY A 65 -1.76 -9.16 -12.01
C GLY A 65 -0.58 -9.73 -11.23
N PRO A 66 0.66 -9.25 -11.49
CA PRO A 66 1.88 -9.64 -10.78
C PRO A 66 1.80 -9.38 -9.27
N PHE A 67 1.10 -8.32 -8.84
CA PHE A 67 1.01 -7.96 -7.42
C PHE A 67 -0.29 -8.40 -6.75
N GLY A 68 -1.29 -8.88 -7.51
CA GLY A 68 -2.58 -9.29 -6.94
C GLY A 68 -2.85 -10.79 -7.04
N SER A 69 -2.20 -11.50 -7.97
CA SER A 69 -2.39 -12.94 -8.13
C SER A 69 -1.84 -13.72 -6.95
N LYS A 70 -2.64 -14.63 -6.38
CA LYS A 70 -2.20 -15.57 -5.33
C LYS A 70 -1.13 -16.57 -5.78
N TYR A 71 -0.79 -16.58 -7.07
CA TYR A 71 0.22 -17.46 -7.67
C TYR A 71 1.49 -16.71 -8.08
N SER A 72 1.49 -15.38 -8.07
CA SER A 72 2.64 -14.59 -8.48
C SER A 72 3.68 -14.50 -7.36
N PRO A 73 4.98 -14.63 -7.63
CA PRO A 73 6.03 -14.52 -6.61
C PRO A 73 6.07 -13.13 -5.94
N ASP A 74 5.72 -12.07 -6.67
CA ASP A 74 5.78 -10.68 -6.17
C ASP A 74 4.47 -10.23 -5.52
N SER A 75 3.46 -11.11 -5.46
CA SER A 75 2.19 -10.82 -4.82
C SER A 75 2.29 -11.02 -3.31
N PRO A 76 1.91 -10.02 -2.50
CA PRO A 76 1.85 -10.17 -1.05
C PRO A 76 0.80 -11.21 -0.62
N TRP A 77 -0.10 -11.61 -1.53
CA TRP A 77 -1.20 -12.54 -1.31
C TRP A 77 -0.88 -13.99 -1.68
N ASN A 78 0.33 -14.23 -2.19
CA ASN A 78 0.85 -15.57 -2.43
C ASN A 78 1.45 -16.15 -1.14
N LYS A 79 1.00 -17.35 -0.75
CA LYS A 79 1.45 -18.02 0.49
C LYS A 79 2.92 -18.45 0.46
N ASP A 80 3.51 -18.55 -0.73
CA ASP A 80 4.89 -18.98 -0.96
C ASP A 80 5.74 -17.87 -1.62
N GLY A 81 5.14 -16.70 -1.89
CA GLY A 81 5.79 -15.60 -2.62
C GLY A 81 6.63 -14.69 -1.74
N ALA A 82 7.60 -13.99 -2.35
CA ALA A 82 8.40 -12.96 -1.68
C ALA A 82 7.55 -11.74 -1.31
N GLY A 83 6.57 -11.38 -2.16
CA GLY A 83 5.67 -10.26 -1.94
C GLY A 83 6.33 -8.91 -2.22
N LEU A 84 5.98 -7.92 -1.40
CA LEU A 84 6.41 -6.54 -1.55
C LEU A 84 7.27 -6.09 -0.36
N VAL A 85 7.98 -4.98 -0.53
CA VAL A 85 8.67 -4.23 0.53
C VAL A 85 8.02 -2.86 0.69
N VAL A 86 7.94 -2.38 1.93
CA VAL A 86 7.45 -1.04 2.27
C VAL A 86 8.65 -0.13 2.48
N VAL A 87 8.73 0.94 1.70
CA VAL A 87 9.80 1.94 1.78
C VAL A 87 9.23 3.35 1.85
N ASP A 88 9.97 4.31 2.38
CA ASP A 88 9.66 5.73 2.16
C ASP A 88 10.40 6.31 0.95
N ALA A 89 10.14 7.57 0.64
CA ALA A 89 10.78 8.28 -0.48
C ALA A 89 12.32 8.41 -0.37
N SER A 90 12.90 8.18 0.81
CA SER A 90 14.36 8.15 1.01
C SER A 90 14.97 6.77 0.78
N GLY A 91 14.14 5.75 0.59
CA GLY A 91 14.55 4.35 0.48
C GLY A 91 14.71 3.65 1.84
N THR A 92 14.25 4.25 2.93
CA THR A 92 14.25 3.59 4.24
C THR A 92 13.22 2.48 4.23
N VAL A 93 13.62 1.26 4.59
CA VAL A 93 12.76 0.08 4.62
C VAL A 93 12.05 -0.03 5.98
N TYR A 94 10.73 -0.21 5.95
CA TYR A 94 9.88 -0.33 7.14
C TYR A 94 9.44 -1.77 7.43
N GLY A 95 9.53 -2.65 6.44
CA GLY A 95 9.19 -4.06 6.58
C GLY A 95 8.68 -4.67 5.29
N ASN A 96 8.49 -5.99 5.33
CA ASN A 96 7.99 -6.74 4.18
C ASN A 96 6.47 -6.89 4.25
N PHE A 97 5.83 -6.76 3.09
CA PHE A 97 4.43 -7.06 2.87
C PHE A 97 4.32 -8.39 2.13
N SER A 98 4.20 -9.46 2.90
CA SER A 98 3.93 -10.80 2.38
C SER A 98 3.22 -11.63 3.43
N ARG A 99 2.20 -12.41 3.02
CA ARG A 99 1.58 -13.42 3.88
C ARG A 99 2.48 -14.63 4.11
N ASN A 100 3.55 -14.81 3.32
CA ASN A 100 4.52 -15.86 3.55
C ASN A 100 5.38 -15.51 4.77
N PRO A 101 5.29 -16.25 5.89
CA PRO A 101 6.06 -15.96 7.11
C PRO A 101 7.57 -16.02 6.91
N LEU A 102 8.04 -16.85 5.97
CA LEU A 102 9.47 -16.95 5.67
C LEU A 102 9.99 -15.68 4.99
N SER A 103 9.16 -15.01 4.18
CA SER A 103 9.54 -13.82 3.43
C SER A 103 9.63 -12.56 4.30
N HIS A 104 9.16 -12.58 5.54
CA HIS A 104 9.24 -11.44 6.46
C HIS A 104 9.86 -11.79 7.82
N ALA A 105 10.62 -12.89 7.88
CA ALA A 105 11.26 -13.34 9.12
C ALA A 105 12.27 -12.32 9.68
N GLU A 106 13.03 -11.66 8.81
CA GLU A 106 14.02 -10.64 9.20
C GLU A 106 13.42 -9.23 9.29
N GLN A 107 12.38 -8.96 8.50
CA GLN A 107 11.73 -7.65 8.40
C GLN A 107 10.21 -7.78 8.53
N PRO A 108 9.70 -7.85 9.78
CA PRO A 108 8.28 -8.05 10.03
C PRO A 108 7.40 -6.96 9.43
N PRO A 109 6.14 -7.28 9.07
CA PRO A 109 5.22 -6.28 8.56
C PRO A 109 4.88 -5.24 9.64
N ILE A 110 4.85 -3.97 9.22
CA ILE A 110 4.27 -2.87 10.01
C ILE A 110 2.79 -3.12 10.27
N SER A 111 2.23 -2.43 11.28
CA SER A 111 0.86 -2.66 11.76
C SER A 111 -0.21 -2.57 10.67
N SER A 112 -0.12 -1.58 9.77
CA SER A 112 -1.07 -1.43 8.66
C SER A 112 -1.03 -2.64 7.72
N VAL A 113 0.17 -3.05 7.30
CA VAL A 113 0.38 -4.22 6.45
C VAL A 113 -0.08 -5.52 7.12
N ARG A 114 0.25 -5.70 8.40
CA ARG A 114 -0.21 -6.85 9.18
C ARG A 114 -1.72 -6.95 9.20
N TYR A 115 -2.40 -5.82 9.44
CA TYR A 115 -3.86 -5.75 9.38
C TYR A 115 -4.41 -6.12 7.99
N MET A 116 -3.77 -5.68 6.91
CA MET A 116 -4.17 -6.07 5.55
C MET A 116 -4.03 -7.59 5.31
N ILE A 117 -2.93 -8.20 5.79
CA ILE A 117 -2.73 -9.65 5.70
C ILE A 117 -3.80 -10.38 6.51
N GLU A 118 -4.10 -9.94 7.72
CA GLU A 118 -5.13 -10.54 8.58
C GLU A 118 -6.53 -10.47 7.95
N LEU A 119 -6.87 -9.36 7.29
CA LEU A 119 -8.11 -9.23 6.52
C LEU A 119 -8.15 -10.26 5.37
N TYR A 120 -7.05 -10.40 4.63
CA TYR A 120 -7.00 -11.37 3.54
C TYR A 120 -7.07 -12.82 4.02
N GLU A 121 -6.42 -13.18 5.13
CA GLU A 121 -6.57 -14.52 5.72
C GLU A 121 -8.00 -14.79 6.22
N ARG A 122 -8.74 -13.76 6.61
CA ARG A 122 -10.15 -13.88 7.03
C ARG A 122 -11.12 -14.03 5.86
N TYR A 123 -10.98 -13.21 4.83
CA TYR A 123 -11.98 -13.10 3.75
C TYR A 123 -11.56 -13.82 2.46
N THR A 124 -10.27 -13.92 2.18
CA THR A 124 -9.65 -14.51 0.97
C THR A 124 -10.07 -13.90 -0.38
N ASP A 125 -11.03 -12.99 -0.38
CA ASP A 125 -11.48 -12.20 -1.53
C ASP A 125 -10.81 -10.82 -1.51
N LEU A 126 -9.96 -10.55 -2.50
CA LEU A 126 -9.25 -9.26 -2.59
C LEU A 126 -10.16 -8.06 -2.81
N SER A 127 -11.35 -8.26 -3.39
CA SER A 127 -12.29 -7.17 -3.58
C SER A 127 -12.82 -6.69 -2.24
N ILE A 128 -13.21 -7.63 -1.36
CA ILE A 128 -13.67 -7.35 0.00
C ILE A 128 -12.55 -6.71 0.83
N VAL A 129 -11.34 -7.28 0.76
CA VAL A 129 -10.19 -6.74 1.52
C VAL A 129 -9.89 -5.31 1.10
N ARG A 130 -9.89 -5.02 -0.20
CA ARG A 130 -9.71 -3.66 -0.71
C ARG A 130 -10.78 -2.71 -0.16
N ASP A 131 -12.05 -3.08 -0.19
CA ASP A 131 -13.14 -2.23 0.30
C ASP A 131 -12.94 -1.88 1.78
N LEU A 132 -12.63 -2.88 2.62
CA LEU A 132 -12.36 -2.66 4.04
C LEU A 132 -11.15 -1.76 4.32
N ILE A 133 -10.18 -1.73 3.40
CA ILE A 133 -8.97 -0.90 3.53
C ILE A 133 -9.22 0.52 3.02
N CYS A 134 -9.92 0.67 1.90
CA CYS A 134 -9.98 1.90 1.11
C CYS A 134 -11.29 2.68 1.22
N GLU A 135 -12.38 2.09 1.69
CA GLU A 135 -13.68 2.76 1.85
C GLU A 135 -13.90 3.22 3.30
N ARG A 136 -13.00 4.10 3.79
CA ARG A 136 -13.07 4.70 5.14
C ARG A 136 -13.68 6.09 5.13
#